data_AF-D6AR61-F1
#
_entry.id   AF-D6AR61-F1
#
_cell.length_a   1.000
_cell.length_b   1.000
_cell.length_c   1.000
_cell.angle_alpha   90.00
_cell.angle_beta   90.00
_cell.angle_gamma   90.00
#
_symmetry.space_group_name_H-M   'P 1'
#
loop_
_entity.id
_entity.type
_entity.pdbx_description
1 polymer ?
#
loop_
_entity_poly.entity_id
_entity_poly.type
_entity_poly.pdbx_seq_one_letter_code
_entity_poly.pdbx_strand_id
1 'polypeptide(L)'
;MTNRPPGAPVAHGFPHLDTVRSAITALYRRLSADGVRAYATSLAPVDAAFGDEDDLHLGAQRVARSLVQHLRLPDARMIVGFRAMEHAASVELTAGPEYFIELNDRFRTHRRDIGAALAHEITHVLLHRLGLEFPGTRANEILTDTTTAYLGTGWLLLDAFREDATSRQKLGYLTPEEFGYVLAKRAFAFDEDPSPWFTSPQAYTAYTKGRQRALDDLRRPPLTAAGWTGRRRYAKDRRYAQDHPEAGPDPNVPYVFETGPQGLRVSFPCPTCHQRIRLPVRGRVSARCGLCRTRLECDT
;
A
#
# COMPACT_ATOMS: atom_id res chain seq x y z
N MET A 1 -5.54 7.19 15.04
CA MET A 1 -4.57 6.11 15.35
C MET A 1 -4.49 5.78 16.85
N THR A 2 -5.03 4.65 17.32
CA THR A 2 -4.77 4.18 18.70
C THR A 2 -3.33 3.70 18.84
N ASN A 3 -2.53 4.33 19.72
CA ASN A 3 -1.28 3.73 20.17
C ASN A 3 -1.64 2.42 20.89
N ARG A 4 -1.09 1.29 20.47
CA ARG A 4 -0.99 0.15 21.38
C ARG A 4 -0.16 0.60 22.59
N PRO A 5 -0.48 0.15 23.82
CA PRO A 5 0.30 0.52 24.99
C PRO A 5 1.78 0.16 24.77
N PRO A 6 2.72 0.95 25.34
CA PRO A 6 4.15 0.66 25.26
C PRO A 6 4.40 -0.80 25.65
N GLY A 7 4.98 -1.59 24.74
CA GLY A 7 5.36 -2.99 25.02
C GLY A 7 4.48 -4.08 24.40
N ALA A 8 3.38 -3.77 23.70
CA ALA A 8 2.71 -4.80 22.89
C ALA A 8 3.64 -5.27 21.74
N PRO A 9 3.70 -6.57 21.41
CA PRO A 9 4.56 -7.06 20.33
C PRO A 9 4.18 -6.42 18.99
N VAL A 10 5.18 -6.00 18.21
CA VAL A 10 4.96 -5.62 16.81
C VAL A 10 4.53 -6.87 16.05
N ALA A 11 3.42 -6.78 15.34
CA ALA A 11 3.02 -7.86 14.44
C ALA A 11 3.94 -7.84 13.21
N HIS A 12 4.51 -9.00 12.88
CA HIS A 12 5.34 -9.21 11.70
C HIS A 12 4.65 -10.12 10.68
N GLY A 13 5.19 -10.12 9.46
CA GLY A 13 4.67 -10.93 8.36
C GLY A 13 3.52 -10.24 7.65
N PHE A 14 2.58 -11.01 7.08
CA PHE A 14 1.54 -10.48 6.18
C PHE A 14 0.10 -10.79 6.62
N PRO A 15 -0.29 -10.55 7.89
CA PRO A 15 -1.61 -10.93 8.42
C PRO A 15 -2.80 -10.18 7.80
N HIS A 16 -2.58 -9.03 7.17
CA HIS A 16 -3.58 -8.15 6.56
C HIS A 16 -3.48 -8.08 5.03
N LEU A 17 -2.69 -8.97 4.41
CA LEU A 17 -2.37 -8.89 2.98
C LEU A 17 -3.60 -8.82 2.09
N ASP A 18 -4.67 -9.54 2.41
CA ASP A 18 -5.88 -9.53 1.60
C ASP A 18 -6.62 -8.19 1.67
N THR A 19 -6.59 -7.52 2.82
CA THR A 19 -7.10 -6.15 2.98
C THR A 19 -6.23 -5.15 2.21
N VAL A 20 -4.89 -5.29 2.27
CA VAL A 20 -3.95 -4.47 1.47
C VAL A 20 -4.20 -4.62 -0.02
N ARG A 21 -4.37 -5.84 -0.51
CA ARG A 21 -4.65 -6.13 -1.93
C ARG A 21 -6.00 -5.55 -2.36
N SER A 22 -7.00 -5.63 -1.48
CA SER A 22 -8.30 -5.01 -1.68
C SER A 22 -8.19 -3.49 -1.74
N ALA A 23 -7.39 -2.88 -0.86
CA ALA A 23 -7.15 -1.43 -0.84
C ALA A 23 -6.46 -0.94 -2.13
N ILE A 24 -5.44 -1.64 -2.63
CA ILE A 24 -4.84 -1.34 -3.93
C ILE A 24 -5.89 -1.42 -5.05
N THR A 25 -6.71 -2.47 -5.06
CA THR A 25 -7.80 -2.62 -6.06
C THR A 25 -8.76 -1.42 -6.00
N ALA A 26 -9.19 -1.06 -4.78
CA ALA A 26 -10.14 0.01 -4.54
C ALA A 26 -9.57 1.38 -4.96
N LEU A 27 -8.29 1.63 -4.67
CA LEU A 27 -7.57 2.83 -5.10
C LEU A 27 -7.55 2.98 -6.62
N TYR A 28 -7.18 1.92 -7.36
CA TYR A 28 -7.21 1.95 -8.83
C TYR A 28 -8.64 2.12 -9.38
N ARG A 29 -9.66 1.54 -8.72
CA ARG A 29 -11.06 1.75 -9.14
C ARG A 29 -11.48 3.19 -8.95
N ARG A 30 -11.06 3.80 -7.86
CA ARG A 30 -11.46 5.17 -7.53
C ARG A 30 -10.74 6.22 -8.35
N LEU A 31 -9.44 6.07 -8.54
CA LEU A 31 -8.61 7.04 -9.26
C LEU A 31 -8.44 6.74 -10.75
N SER A 32 -8.76 5.52 -11.20
CA SER A 32 -8.34 4.96 -12.50
C SER A 32 -6.82 4.76 -12.61
N ALA A 33 -6.38 4.04 -13.65
CA ALA A 33 -4.96 3.86 -13.94
C ALA A 33 -4.23 5.19 -14.19
N ASP A 34 -4.86 6.11 -14.92
CA ASP A 34 -4.23 7.40 -15.26
C ASP A 34 -4.21 8.35 -14.06
N GLY A 35 -5.23 8.31 -13.20
CA GLY A 35 -5.20 9.09 -11.95
C GLY A 35 -4.17 8.57 -10.94
N VAL A 36 -3.96 7.25 -10.85
CA VAL A 36 -2.84 6.69 -10.06
C VAL A 36 -1.48 7.12 -10.65
N ARG A 37 -1.36 7.18 -11.98
CA ARG A 37 -0.13 7.65 -12.65
C ARG A 37 0.21 9.12 -12.41
N ALA A 38 -0.76 9.94 -12.00
CA ALA A 38 -0.50 11.30 -11.59
C ALA A 38 0.40 11.39 -10.34
N TYR A 39 0.61 10.29 -9.62
CA TYR A 39 1.46 10.18 -8.44
C TYR A 39 2.76 9.39 -8.71
N ALA A 40 3.23 9.36 -9.97
CA ALA A 40 4.38 8.53 -10.36
C ALA A 40 5.68 8.85 -9.61
N THR A 41 5.89 10.11 -9.23
CA THR A 41 7.04 10.56 -8.42
C THR A 41 6.66 10.54 -6.95
N SER A 42 7.46 9.88 -6.10
CA SER A 42 7.28 9.95 -4.65
C SER A 42 7.71 11.31 -4.08
N LEU A 43 7.20 11.67 -2.91
CA LEU A 43 7.63 12.89 -2.21
C LEU A 43 9.12 12.76 -1.86
N ALA A 44 9.93 13.77 -2.20
CA ALA A 44 11.36 13.74 -1.94
C ALA A 44 11.68 13.87 -0.45
N PRO A 45 12.76 13.25 0.06
CA PRO A 45 13.13 13.36 1.47
C PRO A 45 13.33 14.79 1.98
N VAL A 46 13.85 15.68 1.14
CA VAL A 46 14.07 17.09 1.48
C VAL A 46 12.76 17.85 1.75
N ASP A 47 11.66 17.43 1.12
CA ASP A 47 10.35 18.07 1.27
C ASP A 47 9.53 17.46 2.42
N ALA A 48 10.01 16.34 2.98
CA ALA A 48 9.31 15.57 4.00
C ALA A 48 9.88 15.73 5.41
N ALA A 49 10.96 16.49 5.56
CA ALA A 49 11.66 16.66 6.83
C ALA A 49 12.14 18.11 7.05
N PHE A 50 12.53 18.40 8.29
CA PHE A 50 13.13 19.66 8.70
C PHE A 50 14.11 19.41 9.86
N GLY A 51 15.07 20.32 10.03
CA GLY A 51 16.15 20.17 11.01
C GLY A 51 15.74 20.56 12.43
N ASP A 52 16.62 20.27 13.39
CA ASP A 52 16.41 20.67 14.79
C ASP A 52 16.54 22.20 14.98
N GLU A 53 17.29 22.86 14.10
CA GLU A 53 17.47 24.32 14.07
C GLU A 53 16.27 25.06 13.45
N ASP A 54 15.41 24.36 12.70
CA ASP A 54 14.19 24.95 12.14
C ASP A 54 13.16 25.22 13.27
N ASP A 55 12.32 26.24 13.10
CA ASP A 55 11.14 26.40 13.96
C ASP A 55 10.21 25.19 13.81
N LEU A 56 9.80 24.61 14.94
CA LEU A 56 9.00 23.37 14.97
C LEU A 56 7.67 23.51 14.23
N HIS A 57 6.95 24.62 14.46
CA HIS A 57 5.62 24.81 13.91
C HIS A 57 5.68 25.18 12.43
N LEU A 58 6.59 26.08 12.04
CA LEU A 58 6.80 26.46 10.65
C LEU A 58 7.33 25.29 9.82
N GLY A 59 8.26 24.50 10.38
CA GLY A 59 8.78 23.28 9.76
C GLY A 59 7.68 22.23 9.53
N ALA A 60 6.86 21.96 10.54
CA ALA A 60 5.75 21.02 10.41
C ALA A 60 4.69 21.49 9.39
N GLN A 61 4.35 22.78 9.38
CA GLN A 61 3.43 23.37 8.39
C GLN A 61 3.99 23.32 6.97
N ARG A 62 5.31 23.52 6.79
CA ARG A 62 6.00 23.37 5.50
C ARG A 62 5.87 21.94 4.98
N VAL A 63 6.19 20.94 5.81
CA VAL A 63 6.05 19.52 5.44
C VAL A 63 4.58 19.17 5.14
N ALA A 64 3.63 19.64 5.95
CA ALA A 64 2.21 19.42 5.70
C ALA A 64 1.77 19.99 4.34
N ARG A 65 2.25 21.19 3.98
CA ARG A 65 1.98 21.79 2.67
C ARG A 65 2.54 20.96 1.52
N SER A 66 3.79 20.50 1.63
CA SER A 66 4.41 19.61 0.63
C SER A 66 3.59 18.33 0.44
N LEU A 67 3.09 17.74 1.53
CA LEU A 67 2.22 16.56 1.49
C LEU A 67 0.85 16.84 0.84
N VAL A 68 0.21 17.97 1.15
CA VAL A 68 -1.05 18.40 0.52
C VAL A 68 -0.88 18.58 -0.97
N GLN A 69 0.20 19.24 -1.40
CA GLN A 69 0.52 19.46 -2.82
C GLN A 69 0.82 18.13 -3.53
N HIS A 70 1.62 17.26 -2.90
CA HIS A 70 1.92 15.92 -3.41
C HIS A 70 0.65 15.07 -3.60
N LEU A 71 -0.25 15.11 -2.61
CA LEU A 71 -1.54 14.42 -2.65
C LEU A 71 -2.59 15.13 -3.52
N ARG A 72 -2.19 16.20 -4.22
CA ARG A 72 -3.02 16.99 -5.16
C ARG A 72 -4.33 17.49 -4.51
N LEU A 73 -4.26 17.73 -3.21
CA LEU A 73 -5.34 18.35 -2.45
C LEU A 73 -5.31 19.87 -2.71
N PRO A 74 -6.46 20.57 -2.61
CA PRO A 74 -6.48 22.02 -2.78
C PRO A 74 -5.52 22.72 -1.84
N ASP A 75 -4.77 23.69 -2.37
CA ASP A 75 -3.88 24.50 -1.57
C ASP A 75 -4.69 25.38 -0.62
N ALA A 76 -4.28 25.37 0.64
CA ALA A 76 -4.94 26.11 1.72
C ALA A 76 -3.93 26.28 2.86
N ARG A 77 -4.30 27.07 3.86
CA ARG A 77 -3.41 27.29 5.00
C ARG A 77 -3.30 26.02 5.84
N MET A 78 -2.07 25.66 6.21
CA MET A 78 -1.79 24.57 7.14
C MET A 78 -1.73 25.11 8.54
N ILE A 79 -2.45 24.49 9.48
CA ILE A 79 -2.35 24.77 10.90
C ILE A 79 -2.01 23.46 11.60
N VAL A 80 -0.75 23.37 12.06
CA VAL A 80 -0.23 22.20 12.77
C VAL A 80 0.01 22.55 14.24
N GLY A 81 -0.79 21.93 15.11
CA GLY A 81 -0.70 22.04 16.57
C GLY A 81 -0.04 20.81 17.20
N PHE A 82 0.45 20.97 18.42
CA PHE A 82 1.02 19.87 19.22
C PHE A 82 0.35 19.86 20.60
N ARG A 83 -0.16 18.70 21.02
CA ARG A 83 -0.84 18.53 22.31
C ARG A 83 -0.63 17.13 22.88
N ALA A 84 -0.83 16.98 24.18
CA ALA A 84 -0.94 15.67 24.80
C ALA A 84 -2.22 14.98 24.30
N MET A 85 -2.07 13.77 23.77
CA MET A 85 -3.17 12.93 23.29
C MET A 85 -2.78 11.46 23.33
N GLU A 86 -3.78 10.57 23.27
CA GLU A 86 -3.54 9.13 23.17
C GLU A 86 -3.02 8.74 21.78
N HIS A 87 -3.57 9.38 20.74
CA HIS A 87 -3.22 9.11 19.35
C HIS A 87 -1.93 9.81 18.93
N ALA A 88 -1.34 9.35 17.83
CA ALA A 88 -0.16 10.01 17.26
C ALA A 88 -0.54 11.37 16.65
N ALA A 89 -1.66 11.41 15.93
CA ALA A 89 -2.16 12.61 15.30
C ALA A 89 -3.67 12.50 15.01
N SER A 90 -4.27 13.62 14.63
CA SER A 90 -5.62 13.72 14.08
C SER A 90 -5.71 14.89 13.11
N VAL A 91 -6.57 14.76 12.10
CA VAL A 91 -6.89 15.83 11.14
C VAL A 91 -8.38 16.09 11.08
N GLU A 92 -8.76 17.36 10.89
CA GLU A 92 -10.14 17.72 10.57
C GLU A 92 -10.45 17.41 9.09
N LEU A 93 -11.49 16.61 8.85
CA LEU A 93 -11.87 16.19 7.49
C LEU A 93 -12.84 17.17 6.79
N THR A 94 -13.51 18.02 7.56
CA THR A 94 -14.51 18.98 7.07
C THR A 94 -13.86 20.06 6.21
N ALA A 95 -14.59 20.52 5.19
CA ALA A 95 -14.13 21.55 4.27
C ALA A 95 -14.13 22.92 4.98
N GLY A 96 -12.99 23.29 5.57
CA GLY A 96 -12.66 24.65 5.96
C GLY A 96 -11.71 25.32 4.95
N PRO A 97 -11.45 26.64 5.09
CA PRO A 97 -10.43 27.33 4.30
C PRO A 97 -8.99 26.95 4.70
N GLU A 98 -8.83 26.07 5.70
CA GLU A 98 -7.57 25.70 6.33
C GLU A 98 -7.58 24.18 6.62
N TYR A 99 -6.40 23.57 6.67
CA TYR A 99 -6.21 22.21 7.15
C TYR A 99 -5.73 22.26 8.60
N PHE A 100 -6.53 21.76 9.53
CA PHE A 100 -6.18 21.65 10.94
C PHE A 100 -5.71 20.25 11.28
N ILE A 101 -4.47 20.16 11.76
CA ILE A 101 -3.81 18.90 12.10
C ILE A 101 -3.24 19.04 13.51
N GLU A 102 -3.59 18.10 14.39
CA GLU A 102 -3.02 18.01 15.73
C GLU A 102 -2.06 16.82 15.79
N LEU A 103 -0.83 17.07 16.25
CA LEU A 103 0.19 16.07 16.51
C LEU A 103 0.35 15.85 18.02
N ASN A 104 0.76 14.65 18.40
CA ASN A 104 1.12 14.35 19.78
C ASN A 104 2.37 15.13 20.23
N ASP A 105 2.39 15.61 21.47
CA ASP A 105 3.53 16.33 22.06
C ASP A 105 4.86 15.56 21.99
N ARG A 106 4.84 14.22 21.92
CA ARG A 106 6.07 13.43 21.73
C ARG A 106 6.84 13.81 20.47
N PHE A 107 6.16 14.31 19.43
CA PHE A 107 6.82 14.71 18.19
C PHE A 107 7.64 15.99 18.31
N ARG A 108 7.45 16.77 19.39
CA ARG A 108 8.30 17.92 19.70
C ARG A 108 9.78 17.50 19.86
N THR A 109 9.99 16.29 20.38
CA THR A 109 11.32 15.68 20.59
C THR A 109 11.69 14.62 19.55
N HIS A 110 10.75 14.24 18.66
CA HIS A 110 10.93 13.24 17.60
C HIS A 110 10.58 13.83 16.23
N ARG A 111 11.24 14.94 15.87
CA ARG A 111 10.89 15.74 14.68
C ARG A 111 10.96 14.95 13.36
N ARG A 112 11.86 13.97 13.29
CA ARG A 112 12.05 13.10 12.11
C ARG A 112 10.79 12.30 11.74
N ASP A 113 9.92 12.03 12.72
CA ASP A 113 8.72 11.22 12.51
C ASP A 113 7.47 12.06 12.20
N ILE A 114 7.58 13.40 12.25
CA ILE A 114 6.47 14.32 11.94
C ILE A 114 5.97 14.10 10.52
N GLY A 115 6.88 13.96 9.55
CA GLY A 115 6.51 13.71 8.15
C GLY A 115 5.68 12.44 7.98
N ALA A 116 6.02 11.36 8.70
CA ALA A 116 5.28 10.11 8.67
C ALA A 116 3.87 10.25 9.29
N ALA A 117 3.75 10.95 10.43
CA ALA A 117 2.45 11.20 11.06
C ALA A 117 1.56 12.07 10.15
N LEU A 118 2.10 13.17 9.61
CA LEU A 118 1.38 14.05 8.69
C LEU A 118 0.96 13.33 7.40
N ALA A 119 1.82 12.47 6.84
CA ALA A 119 1.52 11.75 5.60
C ALA A 119 0.30 10.83 5.77
N HIS A 120 0.19 10.14 6.91
CA HIS A 120 -0.98 9.33 7.21
C HIS A 120 -2.23 10.19 7.39
N GLU A 121 -2.18 11.23 8.24
CA GLU A 121 -3.37 12.03 8.53
C GLU A 121 -3.88 12.77 7.29
N ILE A 122 -3.01 13.39 6.51
CA ILE A 122 -3.41 14.09 5.28
C ILE A 122 -4.00 13.09 4.25
N THR A 123 -3.55 11.83 4.26
CA THR A 123 -4.17 10.78 3.43
C THR A 123 -5.61 10.48 3.85
N HIS A 124 -5.99 10.60 5.13
CA HIS A 124 -7.41 10.53 5.53
C HIS A 124 -8.23 11.63 4.85
N VAL A 125 -7.70 12.85 4.71
CA VAL A 125 -8.40 13.94 3.99
C VAL A 125 -8.59 13.59 2.51
N LEU A 126 -7.57 13.02 1.86
CA LEU A 126 -7.67 12.54 0.49
C LEU A 126 -8.75 11.46 0.36
N LEU A 127 -8.72 10.44 1.21
CA LEU A 127 -9.70 9.36 1.19
C LEU A 127 -11.12 9.86 1.43
N HIS A 128 -11.30 10.78 2.37
CA HIS A 128 -12.59 11.42 2.64
C HIS A 128 -13.13 12.18 1.41
N ARG A 129 -12.30 13.00 0.74
CA ARG A 129 -12.69 13.72 -0.48
C ARG A 129 -12.95 12.78 -1.66
N LEU A 130 -12.23 11.67 -1.71
CA LEU A 130 -12.52 10.59 -2.65
C LEU A 130 -13.76 9.80 -2.23
N GLY A 131 -14.36 9.96 -1.05
CA GLY A 131 -15.43 9.09 -0.57
C GLY A 131 -15.04 7.61 -0.62
N LEU A 132 -13.77 7.30 -0.36
CA LEU A 132 -13.20 5.97 -0.40
C LEU A 132 -12.93 5.52 1.03
N GLU A 133 -13.75 4.59 1.53
CA GLU A 133 -13.64 4.05 2.87
C GLU A 133 -13.87 2.54 2.88
N PHE A 134 -13.29 1.86 3.86
CA PHE A 134 -13.58 0.46 4.16
C PHE A 134 -14.44 0.35 5.43
N PRO A 135 -15.30 -0.68 5.54
CA PRO A 135 -16.13 -0.87 6.72
C PRO A 135 -15.28 -1.18 7.95
N GLY A 136 -15.49 -0.39 9.01
CA GLY A 136 -14.84 -0.55 10.30
C GLY A 136 -13.45 0.09 10.37
N THR A 137 -13.12 0.63 11.55
CA THR A 137 -11.93 1.44 11.79
C THR A 137 -10.64 0.75 11.34
N ARG A 138 -10.41 -0.51 11.72
CA ARG A 138 -9.16 -1.22 11.39
C ARG A 138 -8.94 -1.38 9.88
N ALA A 139 -9.98 -1.74 9.13
CA ALA A 139 -9.87 -1.92 7.68
C ALA A 139 -9.65 -0.57 6.99
N ASN A 140 -10.29 0.49 7.50
CA ASN A 140 -10.11 1.84 6.97
C ASN A 140 -8.71 2.38 7.21
N GLU A 141 -8.10 2.12 8.37
CA GLU A 141 -6.72 2.53 8.63
C GLU A 141 -5.70 1.76 7.76
N ILE A 142 -5.95 0.48 7.47
CA ILE A 142 -5.16 -0.29 6.50
C ILE A 142 -5.27 0.31 5.10
N LEU A 143 -6.46 0.78 4.70
CA LEU A 143 -6.68 1.50 3.46
C LEU A 143 -5.89 2.82 3.46
N THR A 144 -5.89 3.59 4.55
CA THR A 144 -5.11 4.82 4.70
C THR A 144 -3.62 4.56 4.55
N ASP A 145 -3.05 3.63 5.30
CA ASP A 145 -1.62 3.29 5.18
C ASP A 145 -1.24 2.79 3.79
N THR A 146 -2.08 1.91 3.21
CA THR A 146 -1.86 1.38 1.86
C THR A 146 -1.88 2.51 0.83
N THR A 147 -2.82 3.44 0.95
CA THR A 147 -2.93 4.60 0.05
C THR A 147 -1.74 5.54 0.23
N THR A 148 -1.35 5.83 1.48
CA THR A 148 -0.19 6.65 1.82
C THR A 148 1.08 6.09 1.16
N ALA A 149 1.32 4.78 1.33
CA ALA A 149 2.46 4.10 0.71
C ALA A 149 2.38 4.04 -0.82
N TYR A 150 1.22 3.67 -1.38
CA TYR A 150 1.09 3.47 -2.82
C TYR A 150 1.14 4.78 -3.62
N LEU A 151 0.68 5.90 -3.03
CA LEU A 151 0.73 7.23 -3.66
C LEU A 151 2.04 7.98 -3.44
N GLY A 152 3.06 7.35 -2.81
CA GLY A 152 4.43 7.88 -2.80
C GLY A 152 4.85 8.68 -1.57
N THR A 153 4.12 8.60 -0.45
CA THR A 153 4.54 9.23 0.82
C THR A 153 4.84 8.21 1.92
N GLY A 154 4.39 6.95 1.78
CA GLY A 154 4.54 5.96 2.86
C GLY A 154 5.92 5.34 3.03
N TRP A 155 6.94 5.75 2.26
CA TRP A 155 8.32 5.43 2.60
C TRP A 155 8.71 6.07 3.95
N LEU A 156 8.11 7.21 4.30
CA LEU A 156 8.24 7.87 5.60
C LEU A 156 7.76 6.99 6.75
N LEU A 157 6.61 6.32 6.57
CA LEU A 157 6.03 5.47 7.62
C LEU A 157 6.89 4.23 7.87
N LEU A 158 7.42 3.62 6.81
CA LEU A 158 8.35 2.50 6.95
C LEU A 158 9.68 2.95 7.55
N ASP A 159 10.19 4.12 7.16
CA ASP A 159 11.46 4.62 7.69
C ASP A 159 11.36 5.10 9.14
N ALA A 160 10.18 5.52 9.61
CA ALA A 160 9.91 5.86 11.01
C ALA A 160 9.74 4.61 11.91
N PHE A 161 9.70 3.39 11.35
CA PHE A 161 9.54 2.17 12.15
C PHE A 161 10.80 1.87 12.98
N ARG A 162 10.66 1.80 14.31
CA ARG A 162 11.74 1.45 15.23
C ARG A 162 11.28 0.38 16.20
N GLU A 163 12.07 -0.68 16.30
CA GLU A 163 11.90 -1.72 17.30
C GLU A 163 13.28 -2.12 17.83
N ASP A 164 13.56 -1.75 19.08
CA ASP A 164 14.75 -2.14 19.82
C ASP A 164 14.37 -2.72 21.20
N ALA A 165 15.39 -3.06 22.00
CA ALA A 165 15.19 -3.72 23.30
C ALA A 165 14.45 -2.85 24.33
N THR A 166 14.43 -1.52 24.16
CA THR A 166 13.91 -0.55 25.14
C THR A 166 12.84 0.38 24.59
N SER A 167 12.66 0.45 23.26
CA SER A 167 11.72 1.31 22.56
C SER A 167 11.03 0.60 21.39
N ARG A 168 9.72 0.82 21.25
CA ARG A 168 8.93 0.35 20.10
C ARG A 168 8.06 1.49 19.62
N GLN A 169 8.31 1.92 18.39
CA GLN A 169 7.54 2.98 17.73
C GLN A 169 7.08 2.50 16.36
N LYS A 170 5.77 2.52 16.17
CA LYS A 170 5.11 2.18 14.92
C LYS A 170 4.05 3.23 14.61
N LEU A 171 4.10 3.78 13.40
CA LEU A 171 3.04 4.59 12.83
C LEU A 171 2.29 3.73 11.80
N GLY A 172 0.96 3.71 11.88
CA GLY A 172 0.11 2.88 11.04
C GLY A 172 -0.21 1.47 11.58
N TYR A 173 -1.11 0.80 10.88
CA TYR A 173 -1.68 -0.51 11.14
C TYR A 173 -1.01 -1.63 10.33
N LEU A 174 -0.42 -1.34 9.17
CA LEU A 174 0.35 -2.34 8.40
C LEU A 174 1.57 -2.83 9.18
N THR A 175 1.93 -4.11 9.06
CA THR A 175 3.24 -4.57 9.54
C THR A 175 4.37 -3.91 8.72
N PRO A 176 5.61 -3.88 9.22
CA PRO A 176 6.75 -3.40 8.41
C PRO A 176 6.85 -4.16 7.07
N GLU A 177 6.67 -5.48 7.08
CA GLU A 177 6.72 -6.28 5.84
C GLU A 177 5.59 -5.94 4.86
N GLU A 178 4.39 -5.60 5.36
CA GLU A 178 3.27 -5.15 4.53
C GLU A 178 3.52 -3.77 3.92
N PHE A 179 4.09 -2.83 4.68
CA PHE A 179 4.57 -1.56 4.11
C PHE A 179 5.60 -1.82 3.01
N GLY A 180 6.56 -2.69 3.28
CA GLY A 180 7.55 -3.12 2.28
C GLY A 180 6.91 -3.71 1.02
N TYR A 181 5.84 -4.49 1.18
CA TYR A 181 5.09 -5.05 0.05
C TYR A 181 4.41 -3.95 -0.76
N VAL A 182 3.69 -3.01 -0.12
CA VAL A 182 3.01 -1.92 -0.84
C VAL A 182 4.01 -1.03 -1.58
N LEU A 183 5.13 -0.67 -0.94
CA LEU A 183 6.21 0.10 -1.57
C LEU A 183 6.82 -0.64 -2.76
N ALA A 184 7.04 -1.97 -2.65
CA ALA A 184 7.53 -2.75 -3.77
C ALA A 184 6.51 -2.84 -4.93
N LYS A 185 5.21 -2.92 -4.62
CA LYS A 185 4.15 -2.92 -5.63
C LYS A 185 4.08 -1.58 -6.36
N ARG A 186 4.33 -0.48 -5.65
CA ARG A 186 4.51 0.85 -6.23
C ARG A 186 5.77 0.90 -7.11
N ALA A 187 6.92 0.51 -6.56
CA ALA A 187 8.20 0.45 -7.27
C ALA A 187 8.09 -0.25 -8.62
N PHE A 188 7.42 -1.42 -8.67
CA PHE A 188 7.20 -2.15 -9.93
C PHE A 188 6.22 -1.47 -10.89
N ALA A 189 5.26 -0.69 -10.38
CA ALA A 189 4.29 0.03 -11.22
C ALA A 189 4.87 1.29 -11.86
N PHE A 190 5.90 1.89 -11.23
CA PHE A 190 6.47 3.18 -11.61
C PHE A 190 7.96 3.18 -11.96
N ASP A 191 8.63 2.03 -11.83
CA ASP A 191 10.07 1.89 -12.04
C ASP A 191 10.89 2.83 -11.14
N GLU A 192 10.55 2.84 -9.85
CA GLU A 192 11.20 3.64 -8.80
C GLU A 192 11.80 2.72 -7.72
N ASP A 193 12.95 3.08 -7.17
CA ASP A 193 13.50 2.39 -6.00
C ASP A 193 13.50 3.30 -4.76
N PRO A 194 12.68 3.03 -3.74
CA PRO A 194 12.65 3.81 -2.51
C PRO A 194 13.81 3.45 -1.55
N SER A 195 14.60 2.40 -1.85
CA SER A 195 15.65 1.92 -0.94
C SER A 195 16.68 2.98 -0.52
N PRO A 196 17.10 3.94 -1.37
CA PRO A 196 18.07 4.96 -1.00
C PRO A 196 17.55 5.98 0.03
N TRP A 197 16.24 6.03 0.28
CA TRP A 197 15.64 6.96 1.24
C TRP A 197 15.54 6.40 2.65
N PHE A 198 15.73 5.08 2.82
CA PHE A 198 15.69 4.47 4.13
C PHE A 198 16.94 4.81 4.94
N THR A 199 16.74 5.41 6.09
CA THR A 199 17.77 5.63 7.11
C THR A 199 17.85 4.47 8.11
N SER A 200 16.84 3.60 8.12
CA SER A 200 16.72 2.47 9.03
C SER A 200 17.09 1.11 8.43
N PRO A 201 17.97 0.32 9.09
CA PRO A 201 18.20 -1.08 8.73
C PRO A 201 16.93 -1.96 8.81
N GLN A 202 16.01 -1.63 9.72
CA GLN A 202 14.74 -2.35 9.88
C GLN A 202 13.83 -2.10 8.67
N ALA A 203 13.76 -0.84 8.20
CA ALA A 203 13.03 -0.48 7.00
C ALA A 203 13.55 -1.24 5.76
N TYR A 204 14.88 -1.29 5.59
CA TYR A 204 15.49 -2.03 4.49
C TYR A 204 15.18 -3.53 4.52
N THR A 205 15.26 -4.15 5.70
CA THR A 205 14.92 -5.56 5.91
C THR A 205 13.46 -5.84 5.58
N ALA A 206 12.56 -4.99 6.08
CA ALA A 206 11.12 -5.10 5.86
C ALA A 206 10.76 -4.89 4.38
N TYR A 207 11.36 -3.91 3.71
CA TYR A 207 11.22 -3.68 2.28
C TYR A 207 11.68 -4.90 1.47
N THR A 208 12.83 -5.49 1.81
CA THR A 208 13.34 -6.67 1.11
C THR A 208 12.37 -7.86 1.20
N LYS A 209 11.84 -8.14 2.40
CA LYS A 209 10.82 -9.19 2.60
C LYS A 209 9.53 -8.91 1.83
N GLY A 210 9.03 -7.67 1.91
CA GLY A 210 7.85 -7.22 1.20
C GLY A 210 8.01 -7.28 -0.33
N ARG A 211 9.18 -6.89 -0.83
CA ARG A 211 9.57 -6.97 -2.24
C ARG A 211 9.60 -8.40 -2.74
N GLN A 212 10.14 -9.33 -1.95
CA GLN A 212 10.10 -10.75 -2.30
C GLN A 212 8.64 -11.23 -2.44
N ARG A 213 7.77 -10.87 -1.50
CA ARG A 213 6.34 -11.20 -1.58
C ARG A 213 5.65 -10.59 -2.80
N ALA A 214 6.02 -9.37 -3.19
CA ALA A 214 5.52 -8.71 -4.40
C ALA A 214 6.03 -9.38 -5.69
N LEU A 215 7.29 -9.83 -5.72
CA LEU A 215 7.84 -10.63 -6.83
C LEU A 215 7.13 -11.97 -6.98
N ASP A 216 6.77 -12.62 -5.88
CA ASP A 216 6.03 -13.87 -5.92
C ASP A 216 4.67 -13.70 -6.60
N ASP A 217 4.01 -12.54 -6.48
CA ASP A 217 2.77 -12.27 -7.21
C ASP A 217 2.98 -12.30 -8.74
N LEU A 218 4.14 -11.83 -9.22
CA LEU A 218 4.50 -11.81 -10.65
C LEU A 218 4.89 -13.20 -11.18
N ARG A 219 5.17 -14.16 -10.29
CA ARG A 219 5.63 -15.52 -10.62
C ARG A 219 4.54 -16.58 -10.39
N ARG A 220 3.28 -16.17 -10.26
CA ARG A 220 2.15 -17.11 -10.10
C ARG A 220 1.58 -17.51 -11.45
N PRO A 221 1.24 -18.79 -11.67
CA PRO A 221 0.43 -19.18 -12.81
C PRO A 221 -0.88 -18.38 -12.87
N PRO A 222 -1.37 -18.01 -14.05
CA PRO A 222 -0.91 -18.42 -15.39
C PRO A 222 0.22 -17.55 -15.99
N LEU A 223 0.81 -16.61 -15.23
CA LEU A 223 1.85 -15.70 -15.74
C LEU A 223 3.09 -16.45 -16.21
N THR A 224 3.64 -16.09 -17.38
CA THR A 224 4.79 -16.78 -18.02
C THR A 224 6.00 -16.91 -17.10
N ALA A 225 6.22 -15.95 -16.20
CA ALA A 225 7.29 -15.97 -15.21
C ALA A 225 7.13 -17.02 -14.09
N ALA A 226 6.04 -17.80 -14.09
CA ALA A 226 5.84 -18.85 -13.10
C ALA A 226 6.88 -19.98 -13.23
N GLY A 227 7.46 -20.36 -12.09
CA GLY A 227 8.44 -21.43 -12.00
C GLY A 227 7.86 -22.81 -12.31
N TRP A 228 8.74 -23.77 -12.55
CA TRP A 228 8.40 -25.12 -12.97
C TRP A 228 7.43 -25.86 -12.03
N THR A 229 7.60 -25.72 -10.71
CA THR A 229 6.72 -26.35 -9.72
C THR A 229 5.28 -25.81 -9.83
N GLY A 230 5.14 -24.48 -9.89
CA GLY A 230 3.86 -23.81 -10.10
C GLY A 230 3.23 -24.20 -11.44
N ARG A 231 4.02 -24.33 -12.51
CA ARG A 231 3.55 -24.78 -13.82
C ARG A 231 3.05 -26.22 -13.84
N ARG A 232 3.75 -27.13 -13.15
CA ARG A 232 3.30 -28.52 -13.00
C ARG A 232 1.98 -28.60 -12.23
N ARG A 233 1.85 -27.86 -11.12
CA ARG A 233 0.61 -27.80 -10.36
C ARG A 233 -0.53 -27.23 -11.20
N TYR A 234 -0.32 -26.11 -11.86
CA TYR A 234 -1.30 -25.48 -12.76
C TYR A 234 -1.77 -26.43 -13.88
N ALA A 235 -0.85 -27.18 -14.51
CA ALA A 235 -1.22 -28.16 -15.53
C ALA A 235 -2.04 -29.34 -14.97
N LYS A 236 -1.76 -29.79 -13.74
CA LYS A 236 -2.54 -30.81 -13.05
C LYS A 236 -3.95 -30.29 -12.75
N ASP A 237 -4.06 -29.09 -12.18
CA ASP A 237 -5.34 -28.48 -11.81
C ASP A 237 -6.20 -28.19 -13.04
N ARG A 238 -5.57 -27.78 -14.16
CA ARG A 238 -6.25 -27.61 -15.45
C ARG A 238 -6.89 -28.91 -15.93
N ARG A 239 -6.15 -30.02 -15.92
CA ARG A 239 -6.69 -31.34 -16.31
C ARG A 239 -7.82 -31.76 -15.38
N TYR A 240 -7.62 -31.60 -14.07
CA TYR A 240 -8.64 -31.94 -13.09
C TYR A 240 -9.94 -31.16 -13.31
N ALA A 241 -9.87 -29.85 -13.57
CA ALA A 241 -11.02 -29.01 -13.86
C ALA A 241 -11.72 -29.35 -15.19
N GLN A 242 -10.99 -29.90 -16.17
CA GLN A 242 -11.59 -30.41 -17.41
C GLN A 242 -12.41 -31.68 -17.14
N ASP A 243 -11.88 -32.58 -16.31
CA ASP A 243 -12.52 -33.85 -15.99
C ASP A 243 -13.65 -33.70 -14.95
N HIS A 244 -13.59 -32.66 -14.10
CA HIS A 244 -14.52 -32.42 -12.98
C HIS A 244 -15.05 -30.98 -12.99
N PRO A 245 -15.96 -30.63 -13.92
CA PRO A 245 -16.45 -29.26 -14.08
C PRO A 245 -17.25 -28.73 -12.88
N GLU A 246 -17.72 -29.61 -12.00
CA GLU A 246 -18.43 -29.24 -10.76
C GLU A 246 -17.50 -29.07 -9.55
N ALA A 247 -16.21 -29.36 -9.69
CA ALA A 247 -15.26 -29.19 -8.60
C ALA A 247 -15.14 -27.71 -8.22
N GLY A 248 -15.36 -27.42 -6.94
CA GLY A 248 -15.21 -26.07 -6.40
C GLY A 248 -13.77 -25.55 -6.47
N PRO A 249 -13.57 -24.23 -6.31
CA PRO A 249 -12.25 -23.62 -6.32
C PRO A 249 -11.39 -24.12 -5.16
N ASP A 250 -10.13 -24.47 -5.42
CA ASP A 250 -9.14 -24.73 -4.37
C ASP A 250 -8.69 -23.39 -3.75
N PRO A 251 -8.98 -23.14 -2.46
CA PRO A 251 -8.64 -21.87 -1.82
C PRO A 251 -7.13 -21.65 -1.68
N ASN A 252 -6.31 -22.69 -1.84
CA ASN A 252 -4.86 -22.61 -1.66
C ASN A 252 -4.12 -22.11 -2.92
N VAL A 253 -4.81 -21.96 -4.05
CA VAL A 253 -4.21 -21.50 -5.30
C VAL A 253 -4.75 -20.13 -5.71
N PRO A 254 -3.90 -19.26 -6.29
CA PRO A 254 -4.28 -17.91 -6.68
C PRO A 254 -4.99 -17.85 -8.04
N TYR A 255 -5.57 -18.96 -8.51
CA TYR A 255 -6.34 -19.03 -9.75
C TYR A 255 -7.51 -19.98 -9.60
N VAL A 256 -8.53 -19.82 -10.43
CA VAL A 256 -9.71 -20.69 -10.47
C VAL A 256 -10.00 -21.01 -11.92
N PHE A 257 -10.24 -22.29 -12.23
CA PHE A 257 -10.77 -22.68 -13.53
C PHE A 257 -12.29 -22.63 -13.49
N GLU A 258 -12.88 -22.06 -14.53
CA GLU A 258 -14.33 -21.88 -14.67
C GLU A 258 -14.76 -22.48 -16.01
N THR A 259 -15.71 -23.41 -16.00
CA THR A 259 -16.32 -23.96 -17.22
C THR A 259 -17.49 -23.07 -17.64
N GLY A 260 -17.54 -22.70 -18.93
CA GLY A 260 -18.65 -21.92 -19.48
C GLY A 260 -18.99 -22.32 -20.92
N PRO A 261 -20.01 -21.69 -21.53
CA PRO A 261 -20.49 -22.05 -22.87
C PRO A 261 -19.42 -21.96 -23.96
N GLN A 262 -18.37 -21.15 -23.75
CA GLN A 262 -17.26 -20.94 -24.68
C GLN A 262 -16.00 -21.76 -24.30
N GLY A 263 -16.16 -22.79 -23.46
CA GLY A 263 -15.06 -23.63 -22.98
C GLY A 263 -14.44 -23.17 -21.66
N LEU A 264 -13.32 -23.80 -21.30
CA LEU A 264 -12.63 -23.59 -20.03
C LEU A 264 -11.94 -22.22 -19.99
N ARG A 265 -12.10 -21.52 -18.87
CA ARG A 265 -11.45 -20.23 -18.59
C ARG A 265 -10.65 -20.31 -17.29
N VAL A 266 -9.64 -19.47 -17.16
CA VAL A 266 -8.89 -19.28 -15.93
C VAL A 266 -9.12 -17.87 -15.40
N SER A 267 -9.45 -17.76 -14.12
CA SER A 267 -9.58 -16.51 -13.39
C SER A 267 -8.47 -16.37 -12.35
N PHE A 268 -7.75 -15.25 -12.34
CA PHE A 268 -6.62 -15.00 -11.44
C PHE A 268 -6.48 -13.49 -11.14
N PRO A 269 -5.86 -13.07 -10.02
CA PRO A 269 -5.68 -11.67 -9.70
C PRO A 269 -4.57 -11.04 -10.55
N CYS A 270 -4.79 -9.82 -11.02
CA CYS A 270 -3.75 -9.02 -11.64
C CYS A 270 -2.58 -8.82 -10.67
N PRO A 271 -1.32 -9.11 -11.06
CA PRO A 271 -0.17 -8.96 -10.17
C PRO A 271 0.20 -7.50 -9.89
N THR A 272 -0.47 -6.51 -10.47
CA THR A 272 -0.30 -5.09 -10.12
C THR A 272 -1.39 -4.64 -9.16
N CYS A 273 -2.67 -4.75 -9.56
CA CYS A 273 -3.79 -4.16 -8.82
C CYS A 273 -4.76 -5.17 -8.19
N HIS A 274 -4.51 -6.48 -8.30
CA HIS A 274 -5.33 -7.57 -7.75
C HIS A 274 -6.76 -7.71 -8.27
N GLN A 275 -7.20 -6.85 -9.20
CA GLN A 275 -8.43 -7.09 -9.97
C GLN A 275 -8.38 -8.47 -10.62
N ARG A 276 -9.45 -9.27 -10.45
CA ARG A 276 -9.57 -10.56 -11.13
C ARG A 276 -9.66 -10.36 -12.64
N ILE A 277 -8.81 -11.06 -13.35
CA ILE A 277 -8.77 -11.18 -14.81
C ILE A 277 -9.31 -12.57 -15.15
N ARG A 278 -10.04 -12.69 -16.26
CA ARG A 278 -10.51 -13.97 -16.80
C ARG A 278 -9.99 -14.13 -18.22
N LEU A 279 -9.35 -15.25 -18.52
CA LEU A 279 -8.79 -15.57 -19.83
C LEU A 279 -9.27 -16.95 -20.31
N PRO A 280 -9.44 -17.17 -21.62
CA PRO A 280 -9.65 -18.51 -22.17
C PRO A 280 -8.40 -19.38 -21.98
N VAL A 281 -8.59 -20.66 -21.71
CA VAL A 281 -7.50 -21.65 -21.59
C VAL A 281 -7.13 -22.16 -22.98
N ARG A 282 -6.05 -21.60 -23.57
CA ARG A 282 -5.62 -21.92 -24.94
C ARG A 282 -4.11 -21.79 -25.19
N GLY A 283 -3.29 -21.90 -24.15
CA GLY A 283 -1.84 -21.68 -24.23
C GLY A 283 -1.45 -20.21 -24.10
N ARG A 284 -0.42 -19.78 -24.83
CA ARG A 284 0.16 -18.43 -24.71
C ARG A 284 -0.81 -17.33 -25.15
N VAL A 285 -0.96 -16.32 -24.29
CA VAL A 285 -1.82 -15.15 -24.52
C VAL A 285 -1.20 -13.92 -23.87
N SER A 286 -1.23 -12.79 -24.59
CA SER A 286 -1.01 -11.48 -24.00
C SER A 286 -2.35 -10.89 -23.59
N ALA A 287 -2.45 -10.45 -22.34
CA ALA A 287 -3.66 -9.89 -21.75
C ALA A 287 -3.39 -8.49 -21.19
N ARG A 288 -4.43 -7.66 -21.13
CA ARG A 288 -4.36 -6.37 -20.47
C ARG A 288 -5.34 -6.34 -19.31
N CYS A 289 -4.89 -5.94 -18.12
CA CYS A 289 -5.80 -5.74 -17.00
C CYS A 289 -6.76 -4.59 -17.34
N GLY A 290 -8.07 -4.82 -17.25
CA GLY A 290 -9.07 -3.79 -17.52
C GLY A 290 -9.04 -2.63 -16.52
N LEU A 291 -8.44 -2.83 -15.33
CA LEU A 291 -8.37 -1.83 -14.28
C LEU A 291 -7.09 -1.00 -14.35
N CYS A 292 -5.94 -1.59 -14.01
CA CYS A 292 -4.66 -0.87 -13.97
C CYS A 292 -3.95 -0.78 -15.33
N ARG A 293 -4.51 -1.38 -16.37
CA ARG A 293 -3.98 -1.38 -17.75
C ARG A 293 -2.63 -2.06 -17.95
N THR A 294 -2.08 -2.72 -16.93
CA THR A 294 -0.88 -3.56 -17.02
C THR A 294 -1.05 -4.65 -18.08
N ARG A 295 -0.04 -4.82 -18.93
CA ARG A 295 0.05 -5.94 -19.87
C ARG A 295 0.67 -7.14 -19.18
N LEU A 296 0.13 -8.32 -19.44
CA LEU A 296 0.49 -9.58 -18.79
C LEU A 296 0.72 -10.62 -19.87
N GLU A 297 1.88 -11.27 -19.82
CA GLU A 297 2.16 -12.45 -20.62
C GLU A 297 1.74 -13.69 -19.83
N CYS A 298 0.81 -14.46 -20.40
CA CYS A 298 0.22 -15.63 -19.78
C CYS A 298 0.45 -16.87 -20.65
N ASP A 299 0.50 -18.03 -20.01
CA ASP A 299 0.45 -19.34 -20.65
C ASP A 299 -0.63 -20.15 -19.93
N THR A 300 -1.78 -20.29 -20.58
CA THR A 300 -3.06 -20.74 -19.99
C THR A 300 -3.39 -22.19 -20.27
#